data_AF-A0A0C9QJE7-F1
#
_entry.id   AF-A0A0C9QJE7-F1
#
_cell.length_a   1.000
_cell.length_b   1.000
_cell.length_c   1.000
_cell.angle_alpha   90.00
_cell.angle_beta   90.00
_cell.angle_gamma   90.00
#
_symmetry.space_group_name_H-M   'P 1'
#
loop_
_entity.id
_entity.type
_entity.pdbx_description
1 polymer ?
#
loop_
_entity_poly.entity_id
_entity_poly.type
_entity_poly.pdbx_seq_one_letter_code
_entity_poly.pdbx_strand_id
1 'polypeptide(L)'
;KNLETLVLENTTLKQSHYDQKEIVAQTNSDLDNRTRELAELKTIFKKNQSSIKKLEDEKRAEVMIREQRESDYEDIKNQLESEIQAHKTTKGLLETAKQERASNNVLSLEVDNYEKSIEDLKSKLIDESERSKTLEFTIDEQRQLLVTLEDQLSELRSSCFSKTNQMTTLSDKNESLKSELCDLRQEIVQMTKEKESLLEAMEIVKLSSDKLSKESAVFTAEKSRLVSEMEIQGKNHVQEVEILRCEITRLNENLEYSKSDIEALRGEFEGYKRRAQSVLRNKQSQSKESGLNGRSISEIEGELNHLRSQLSQLQEKLEVRGGEIKSLSTDLSLVREERDSVRDSARELGKKLSGLSQDHSTLREQYRMQLAVVDRIKEEFEDKEEGLKRHYETQISTLEDRHHLEVEKLRSDLMKLSRIERNSEFRSDPENSSRNDMYLLEREDGEGSESVESYTIGGSSTEKQRRPSLMPLEELLNSSDDIPRSSGPVLPLKVDRQELELSERRVKHLTALLADAERDVAKLNQMNQMLKEDIRRQQRSVEREHHANNFEYLKNVIMKFVTLKNGDEKSRLIPVLNTILKLSPEESQQLDQVAGVAGRGWLPSLPIPGWSHE
;
A
#
# COMPACT_ATOMS: atom_id res chain seq x y z
N LYS A 1 187.71 -153.56 -32.71
CA LYS A 1 186.57 -153.69 -31.75
C LYS A 1 186.29 -152.30 -31.17
N ASN A 2 185.27 -151.61 -31.67
CA ASN A 2 184.65 -150.37 -31.10
C ASN A 2 183.64 -149.70 -32.07
N LEU A 3 183.37 -150.27 -33.25
CA LEU A 3 182.39 -149.73 -34.21
C LEU A 3 180.95 -150.23 -33.97
N GLU A 4 180.73 -151.31 -33.21
CA GLU A 4 179.39 -151.87 -32.99
C GLU A 4 178.58 -151.11 -31.92
N THR A 5 179.23 -150.47 -30.94
CA THR A 5 178.54 -149.72 -29.87
C THR A 5 177.94 -148.39 -30.35
N LEU A 6 178.58 -147.72 -31.31
CA LEU A 6 178.09 -146.46 -31.88
C LEU A 6 176.85 -146.64 -32.76
N VAL A 7 176.67 -147.81 -33.37
CA VAL A 7 175.51 -148.09 -34.22
C VAL A 7 174.25 -148.29 -33.38
N LEU A 8 174.37 -148.98 -32.23
CA LEU A 8 173.22 -149.21 -31.34
C LEU A 8 172.71 -147.91 -30.70
N GLU A 9 173.63 -147.01 -30.32
CA GLU A 9 173.29 -145.72 -29.70
C GLU A 9 172.66 -144.73 -30.71
N ASN A 10 173.04 -144.83 -31.99
CA ASN A 10 172.41 -144.02 -33.05
C ASN A 10 170.99 -144.49 -33.35
N THR A 11 170.72 -145.80 -33.26
CA THR A 11 169.37 -146.34 -33.47
C THR A 11 168.40 -145.99 -32.35
N THR A 12 168.83 -145.98 -31.08
CA THR A 12 167.98 -145.58 -29.95
C THR A 12 167.66 -144.08 -29.97
N LEU A 13 168.61 -143.23 -30.36
CA LEU A 13 168.36 -141.80 -30.54
C LEU A 13 167.38 -141.49 -31.68
N LYS A 14 167.45 -142.23 -32.80
CA LYS A 14 166.48 -142.09 -33.89
C LYS A 14 165.07 -142.49 -33.47
N GLN A 15 164.92 -143.56 -32.69
CA GLN A 15 163.61 -143.98 -32.20
C GLN A 15 163.02 -142.93 -31.24
N SER A 16 163.82 -142.42 -30.30
CA SER A 16 163.39 -141.35 -29.39
C SER A 16 163.02 -140.05 -30.12
N HIS A 17 163.75 -139.69 -31.17
CA HIS A 17 163.42 -138.53 -31.99
C HIS A 17 162.13 -138.74 -32.81
N TYR A 18 161.80 -139.98 -33.19
CA TYR A 18 160.54 -140.28 -33.88
C TYR A 18 159.35 -140.15 -32.92
N ASP A 19 159.46 -140.72 -31.72
CA ASP A 19 158.41 -140.65 -30.68
C ASP A 19 158.16 -139.20 -30.22
N GLN A 20 159.22 -138.39 -30.06
CA GLN A 20 159.06 -136.96 -29.76
C GLN A 20 158.36 -136.21 -30.89
N LYS A 21 158.62 -136.56 -32.15
CA LYS A 21 157.97 -135.92 -33.31
C LYS A 21 156.48 -136.25 -33.36
N GLU A 22 156.11 -137.47 -33.00
CA GLU A 22 154.72 -137.91 -32.93
C GLU A 22 153.95 -137.22 -31.79
N ILE A 23 154.56 -137.09 -30.60
CA ILE A 23 153.97 -136.33 -29.48
C ILE A 23 153.77 -134.85 -29.84
N VAL A 24 154.73 -134.25 -30.54
CA VAL A 24 154.61 -132.85 -31.01
C VAL A 24 153.50 -132.71 -32.07
N ALA A 25 153.34 -133.70 -32.95
CA ALA A 25 152.23 -133.70 -33.91
C ALA A 25 150.86 -133.82 -33.22
N GLN A 26 150.76 -134.70 -32.22
CA GLN A 26 149.53 -134.89 -31.45
C GLN A 26 149.14 -133.65 -30.65
N THR A 27 150.11 -133.03 -29.97
CA THR A 27 149.89 -131.80 -29.20
C THR A 27 149.56 -130.61 -30.08
N ASN A 28 150.16 -130.48 -31.27
CA ASN A 28 149.75 -129.46 -32.25
C ASN A 28 148.33 -129.68 -32.76
N SER A 29 147.92 -130.93 -33.00
CA SER A 29 146.54 -131.24 -33.39
C SER A 29 145.53 -130.88 -32.30
N ASP A 30 145.84 -131.15 -31.03
CA ASP A 30 144.99 -130.76 -29.89
C ASP A 30 144.95 -129.24 -29.70
N LEU A 31 146.07 -128.56 -29.90
CA LEU A 31 146.14 -127.10 -29.86
C LEU A 31 145.27 -126.47 -30.95
N ASP A 32 145.32 -127.01 -32.18
CA ASP A 32 144.46 -126.57 -33.28
C ASP A 32 142.97 -126.81 -33.00
N ASN A 33 142.62 -127.95 -32.41
CA ASN A 33 141.24 -128.25 -32.01
C ASN A 33 140.75 -127.28 -30.92
N ARG A 34 141.55 -127.02 -29.89
CA ARG A 34 141.21 -126.03 -28.85
C ARG A 34 141.13 -124.61 -29.39
N THR A 35 141.96 -124.25 -30.36
CA THR A 35 141.91 -122.95 -31.02
C THR A 35 140.62 -122.80 -31.84
N ARG A 36 140.16 -123.87 -32.49
CA ARG A 36 138.86 -123.92 -33.18
C ARG A 36 137.68 -123.79 -32.21
N GLU A 37 137.67 -124.51 -31.10
CA GLU A 37 136.63 -124.39 -30.07
C GLU A 37 136.57 -122.98 -29.45
N LEU A 38 137.74 -122.36 -29.21
CA LEU A 38 137.81 -120.99 -28.70
C LEU A 38 137.25 -119.98 -29.72
N ALA A 39 137.49 -120.18 -31.02
CA ALA A 39 136.91 -119.38 -32.07
C ALA A 39 135.38 -119.55 -32.14
N GLU A 40 134.86 -120.77 -32.04
CA GLU A 40 133.42 -121.05 -32.00
C GLU A 40 132.75 -120.42 -30.78
N LEU A 41 133.30 -120.61 -29.57
CA LEU A 41 132.81 -119.96 -28.35
C LEU A 41 132.79 -118.43 -28.48
N LYS A 42 133.79 -117.84 -29.13
CA LYS A 42 133.85 -116.40 -29.39
C LYS A 42 132.75 -115.93 -30.35
N THR A 43 132.40 -116.75 -31.35
CA THR A 43 131.27 -116.47 -32.24
C THR A 43 129.92 -116.61 -31.51
N ILE A 44 129.76 -117.63 -30.66
CA ILE A 44 128.55 -117.81 -29.84
C ILE A 44 128.41 -116.66 -28.83
N PHE A 45 129.50 -116.23 -28.20
CA PHE A 45 129.49 -115.10 -27.27
C PHE A 45 129.05 -113.81 -27.97
N LYS A 46 129.58 -113.52 -29.17
CA LYS A 46 129.10 -112.39 -29.99
C LYS A 46 127.63 -112.50 -30.36
N LYS A 47 127.14 -113.71 -30.70
CA LYS A 47 125.74 -113.94 -31.03
C LYS A 47 124.83 -113.71 -29.81
N ASN A 48 125.17 -114.27 -28.65
CA ASN A 48 124.41 -114.05 -27.41
C ASN A 48 124.45 -112.59 -26.97
N GLN A 49 125.58 -111.90 -27.12
CA GLN A 49 125.67 -110.47 -26.86
C GLN A 49 124.75 -109.66 -27.78
N SER A 50 124.60 -110.06 -29.05
CA SER A 50 123.66 -109.43 -29.98
C SER A 50 122.19 -109.73 -29.64
N SER A 51 121.87 -110.94 -29.17
CA SER A 51 120.51 -111.29 -28.72
C SER A 51 120.12 -110.56 -27.43
N ILE A 52 121.04 -110.41 -26.47
CA ILE A 52 120.81 -109.63 -25.24
C ILE A 52 120.48 -108.18 -25.59
N LYS A 53 121.23 -107.54 -26.49
CA LYS A 53 120.91 -106.18 -26.95
C LYS A 53 119.51 -106.06 -27.55
N LYS A 54 119.10 -107.02 -28.38
CA LYS A 54 117.75 -107.01 -28.97
C LYS A 54 116.66 -107.11 -27.91
N LEU A 55 116.83 -107.97 -26.91
CA LEU A 55 115.88 -108.10 -25.80
C LEU A 55 115.87 -106.86 -24.89
N GLU A 56 117.01 -106.20 -24.70
CA GLU A 56 117.08 -104.91 -23.99
C GLU A 56 116.35 -103.80 -24.75
N ASP A 57 116.47 -103.75 -26.08
CA ASP A 57 115.75 -102.81 -26.93
C ASP A 57 114.24 -103.10 -26.96
N GLU A 58 113.84 -104.37 -27.02
CA GLU A 58 112.43 -104.80 -26.96
C GLU A 58 111.78 -104.49 -25.61
N LYS A 59 112.49 -104.77 -24.50
CA LYS A 59 112.03 -104.39 -23.15
C LYS A 59 111.88 -102.88 -23.01
N ARG A 60 112.78 -102.09 -23.59
CA ARG A 60 112.65 -100.62 -23.61
C ARG A 60 111.42 -100.16 -24.40
N ALA A 61 111.16 -100.76 -25.56
CA ALA A 61 109.97 -100.44 -26.35
C ALA A 61 108.67 -100.81 -25.63
N GLU A 62 108.62 -101.95 -24.93
CA GLU A 62 107.43 -102.39 -24.19
C GLU A 62 107.12 -101.46 -23.00
N VAL A 63 108.15 -101.01 -22.26
CA VAL A 63 107.99 -100.01 -21.20
C VAL A 63 107.42 -98.71 -21.78
N MET A 64 107.96 -98.23 -22.91
CA MET A 64 107.49 -96.99 -23.54
C MET A 64 106.02 -97.10 -24.01
N ILE A 65 105.60 -98.23 -24.58
CA ILE A 65 104.20 -98.46 -24.97
C ILE A 65 103.28 -98.49 -23.73
N ARG A 66 103.75 -99.08 -22.63
CA ARG A 66 102.98 -99.13 -21.38
C ARG A 66 102.82 -97.74 -20.77
N GLU A 67 103.88 -96.95 -20.73
CA GLU A 67 103.84 -95.55 -20.29
C GLU A 67 102.90 -94.72 -21.16
N GLN A 68 102.94 -94.90 -22.49
CA GLN A 68 102.02 -94.19 -23.39
C GLN A 68 100.54 -94.57 -23.14
N ARG A 69 100.24 -95.86 -22.96
CA ARG A 69 98.88 -96.31 -22.64
C ARG A 69 98.39 -95.81 -21.30
N GLU A 70 99.28 -95.70 -20.33
CA GLU A 70 98.97 -95.17 -18.99
C GLU A 70 98.72 -93.65 -19.06
N SER A 71 99.50 -92.92 -19.88
CA SER A 71 99.24 -91.52 -20.20
C SER A 71 97.89 -91.34 -20.89
N ASP A 72 97.61 -92.10 -21.96
CA ASP A 72 96.35 -92.02 -22.70
C ASP A 72 95.14 -92.37 -21.81
N TYR A 73 95.30 -93.33 -20.89
CA TYR A 73 94.25 -93.69 -19.94
C TYR A 73 93.98 -92.56 -18.94
N GLU A 74 95.02 -91.91 -18.43
CA GLU A 74 94.87 -90.79 -17.51
C GLU A 74 94.25 -89.57 -18.21
N ASP A 75 94.61 -89.32 -19.48
CA ASP A 75 93.99 -88.28 -20.30
C ASP A 75 92.51 -88.54 -20.54
N ILE A 76 92.12 -89.77 -20.90
CA ILE A 76 90.71 -90.16 -21.08
C ILE A 76 89.94 -90.04 -19.77
N LYS A 77 90.53 -90.46 -18.65
CA LYS A 77 89.92 -90.36 -17.33
C LYS A 77 89.69 -88.91 -16.93
N ASN A 78 90.68 -88.04 -17.14
CA ASN A 78 90.56 -86.60 -16.90
C ASN A 78 89.49 -85.96 -17.80
N GLN A 79 89.39 -86.39 -19.06
CA GLN A 79 88.38 -85.90 -19.99
C GLN A 79 86.97 -86.34 -19.59
N LEU A 80 86.79 -87.61 -19.20
CA LEU A 80 85.52 -88.13 -18.68
C LEU A 80 85.11 -87.41 -17.40
N GLU A 81 86.05 -87.15 -16.49
CA GLU A 81 85.77 -86.45 -15.23
C GLU A 81 85.39 -84.98 -15.49
N SER A 82 86.05 -84.32 -16.44
CA SER A 82 85.66 -82.99 -16.94
C SER A 82 84.26 -83.00 -17.54
N GLU A 83 83.92 -84.01 -18.35
CA GLU A 83 82.61 -84.14 -18.97
C GLU A 83 81.50 -84.45 -17.96
N ILE A 84 81.79 -85.26 -16.93
CA ILE A 84 80.87 -85.50 -15.81
C ILE A 84 80.63 -84.19 -15.04
N GLN A 85 81.67 -83.39 -14.78
CA GLN A 85 81.50 -82.08 -14.13
C GLN A 85 80.72 -81.11 -15.03
N ALA A 86 80.98 -81.11 -16.35
CA ALA A 86 80.21 -80.32 -17.31
C ALA A 86 78.73 -80.75 -17.36
N HIS A 87 78.45 -82.05 -17.32
CA HIS A 87 77.07 -82.57 -17.26
C HIS A 87 76.41 -82.23 -15.92
N LYS A 88 77.14 -82.29 -14.82
CA LYS A 88 76.62 -81.92 -13.49
C LYS A 88 76.28 -80.44 -13.42
N THR A 89 77.15 -79.57 -13.96
CA THR A 89 76.92 -78.12 -14.01
C THR A 89 75.76 -77.77 -14.94
N THR A 90 75.69 -78.34 -16.15
CA THR A 90 74.58 -78.12 -17.08
C THR A 90 73.24 -78.64 -16.53
N LYS A 91 73.23 -79.80 -15.85
CA LYS A 91 72.03 -80.29 -15.16
C LYS A 91 71.59 -79.35 -14.03
N GLY A 92 72.54 -78.79 -13.28
CA GLY A 92 72.26 -77.77 -12.26
C GLY A 92 71.62 -76.53 -12.87
N LEU A 93 72.20 -76.00 -13.96
CA LEU A 93 71.66 -74.86 -14.69
C LEU A 93 70.28 -75.13 -15.30
N LEU A 94 70.02 -76.37 -15.75
CA LEU A 94 68.71 -76.77 -16.28
C LEU A 94 67.64 -76.78 -15.19
N GLU A 95 67.95 -77.29 -13.99
CA GLU A 95 67.00 -77.30 -12.87
C GLU A 95 66.74 -75.88 -12.34
N THR A 96 67.76 -75.01 -12.27
CA THR A 96 67.54 -73.60 -11.93
C THR A 96 66.68 -72.90 -12.98
N ALA A 97 66.92 -73.13 -14.28
CA ALA A 97 66.09 -72.56 -15.35
C ALA A 97 64.63 -73.08 -15.32
N LYS A 98 64.41 -74.35 -14.94
CA LYS A 98 63.05 -74.88 -14.73
C LYS A 98 62.35 -74.23 -13.54
N GLN A 99 63.07 -74.03 -12.44
CA GLN A 99 62.53 -73.38 -11.25
C GLN A 99 62.23 -71.89 -11.53
N GLU A 100 63.10 -71.19 -12.26
CA GLU A 100 62.86 -69.83 -12.74
C GLU A 100 61.65 -69.77 -13.67
N ARG A 101 61.48 -70.73 -14.59
CA ARG A 101 60.29 -70.80 -15.45
C ARG A 101 58.99 -71.01 -14.65
N ALA A 102 59.02 -71.86 -13.62
CA ALA A 102 57.89 -72.08 -12.73
C ALA A 102 57.57 -70.82 -11.91
N SER A 103 58.60 -70.14 -11.38
CA SER A 103 58.47 -68.85 -10.69
C SER A 103 57.90 -67.76 -11.60
N ASN A 104 58.39 -67.66 -12.84
CA ASN A 104 57.90 -66.71 -13.83
C ASN A 104 56.43 -66.97 -14.19
N ASN A 105 55.99 -68.23 -14.20
CA ASN A 105 54.59 -68.57 -14.44
C ASN A 105 53.67 -68.14 -13.28
N VAL A 106 54.11 -68.29 -12.03
CA VAL A 106 53.36 -67.79 -10.86
C VAL A 106 53.29 -66.27 -10.87
N LEU A 107 54.41 -65.59 -11.14
CA LEU A 107 54.43 -64.14 -11.27
C LEU A 107 53.52 -63.66 -12.41
N SER A 108 53.47 -64.36 -13.54
CA SER A 108 52.54 -64.04 -14.63
C SER A 108 51.08 -64.16 -14.19
N LEU A 109 50.71 -65.18 -13.42
CA LEU A 109 49.35 -65.33 -12.90
C LEU A 109 49.01 -64.25 -11.85
N GLU A 110 49.98 -63.84 -11.04
CA GLU A 110 49.81 -62.73 -10.11
C GLU A 110 49.62 -61.41 -10.86
N VAL A 111 50.43 -61.16 -11.89
CA VAL A 111 50.28 -60.01 -12.79
C VAL A 111 48.91 -60.02 -13.46
N ASP A 112 48.46 -61.16 -14.02
CA ASP A 112 47.12 -61.29 -14.63
C ASP A 112 46.00 -61.01 -13.62
N ASN A 113 46.15 -61.44 -12.37
CA ASN A 113 45.18 -61.17 -11.31
C ASN A 113 45.17 -59.68 -10.91
N TYR A 114 46.34 -59.05 -10.83
CA TYR A 114 46.43 -57.61 -10.60
C TYR A 114 45.87 -56.82 -11.78
N GLU A 115 46.12 -57.23 -13.02
CA GLU A 115 45.56 -56.60 -14.22
C GLU A 115 44.03 -56.66 -14.22
N LYS A 116 43.45 -57.82 -13.90
CA LYS A 116 41.99 -57.96 -13.75
C LYS A 116 41.44 -57.08 -12.63
N SER A 117 42.10 -57.05 -11.47
CA SER A 117 41.67 -56.18 -10.37
C SER A 117 41.79 -54.70 -10.73
N ILE A 118 42.81 -54.31 -11.49
CA ILE A 118 42.97 -52.94 -12.00
C ILE A 118 41.85 -52.62 -12.99
N GLU A 119 41.49 -53.56 -13.86
CA GLU A 119 40.41 -53.36 -14.83
C GLU A 119 39.04 -53.23 -14.14
N ASP A 120 38.75 -54.05 -13.13
CA ASP A 120 37.55 -53.91 -12.30
C ASP A 120 37.51 -52.56 -11.56
N LEU A 121 38.65 -52.11 -11.04
CA LEU A 121 38.77 -50.80 -10.39
C LEU A 121 38.60 -49.65 -11.38
N LYS A 122 39.13 -49.77 -12.59
CA LYS A 122 38.91 -48.79 -13.66
C LYS A 122 37.44 -48.73 -14.07
N SER A 123 36.78 -49.88 -14.24
CA SER A 123 35.35 -49.93 -14.55
C SER A 123 34.53 -49.24 -13.47
N LYS A 124 34.79 -49.57 -12.19
CA LYS A 124 34.12 -48.90 -11.05
C LYS A 124 34.42 -47.40 -10.99
N LEU A 125 35.65 -46.99 -11.32
CA LEU A 125 36.01 -45.58 -11.38
C LEU A 125 35.26 -44.84 -12.49
N ILE A 126 35.04 -45.49 -13.63
CA ILE A 126 34.23 -44.95 -14.73
C ILE A 126 32.77 -44.84 -14.29
N ASP A 127 32.19 -45.89 -13.73
CA ASP A 127 30.80 -45.90 -13.26
C ASP A 127 30.55 -44.81 -12.20
N GLU A 128 31.46 -44.67 -11.22
CA GLU A 128 31.38 -43.60 -10.23
C GLU A 128 31.62 -42.23 -10.85
N SER A 129 32.49 -42.10 -11.85
CA SER A 129 32.67 -40.83 -12.58
C SER A 129 31.41 -40.43 -13.34
N GLU A 130 30.72 -41.38 -13.98
CA GLU A 130 29.43 -41.14 -14.64
C GLU A 130 28.35 -40.79 -13.62
N ARG A 131 28.29 -41.52 -12.51
CA ARG A 131 27.37 -41.22 -11.41
C ARG A 131 27.59 -39.80 -10.86
N SER A 132 28.84 -39.39 -10.62
CA SER A 132 29.18 -38.03 -10.21
C SER A 132 28.70 -36.98 -11.22
N LYS A 133 28.92 -37.20 -12.52
CA LYS A 133 28.43 -36.29 -13.57
C LYS A 133 26.90 -36.18 -13.59
N THR A 134 26.18 -37.28 -13.40
CA THR A 134 24.71 -37.23 -13.33
C THR A 134 24.24 -36.46 -12.10
N LEU A 135 24.89 -36.63 -10.95
CA LEU A 135 24.58 -35.89 -9.74
C LEU A 135 24.90 -34.39 -9.90
N GLU A 136 26.04 -34.04 -10.50
CA GLU A 136 26.40 -32.66 -10.83
C GLU A 136 25.34 -32.02 -11.74
N PHE A 137 24.90 -32.73 -12.78
CA PHE A 137 23.83 -32.25 -13.66
C PHE A 137 22.53 -32.00 -12.89
N THR A 138 22.10 -32.92 -12.02
CA THR A 138 20.89 -32.72 -11.20
C THR A 138 21.03 -31.58 -10.21
N ILE A 139 22.23 -31.34 -9.66
CA ILE A 139 22.50 -30.21 -8.77
C ILE A 139 22.38 -28.89 -9.55
N ASP A 140 22.89 -28.83 -10.77
CA ASP A 140 22.81 -27.64 -11.61
C ASP A 140 21.36 -27.35 -12.07
N GLU A 141 20.58 -28.37 -12.41
CA GLU A 141 19.14 -28.22 -12.66
C GLU A 141 18.38 -27.68 -11.43
N GLN A 142 18.66 -28.23 -10.25
CA GLN A 142 18.05 -27.76 -9.00
C GLN A 142 18.47 -26.32 -8.66
N ARG A 143 19.72 -25.95 -8.91
CA ARG A 143 20.21 -24.57 -8.75
C ARG A 143 19.49 -23.61 -9.69
N GLN A 144 19.31 -23.98 -10.96
CA GLN A 144 18.55 -23.16 -11.90
C GLN A 144 17.10 -23.00 -11.44
N LEU A 145 16.45 -24.08 -10.98
CA LEU A 145 15.09 -24.00 -10.44
C LEU A 145 15.02 -23.09 -9.21
N LEU A 146 15.98 -23.17 -8.30
CA LEU A 146 16.06 -22.28 -7.13
C LEU A 146 16.13 -20.81 -7.55
N VAL A 147 17.00 -20.47 -8.50
CA VAL A 147 17.11 -19.09 -9.02
C VAL A 147 15.78 -18.63 -9.61
N THR A 148 15.12 -19.44 -10.44
CA THR A 148 13.82 -19.06 -11.01
C THR A 148 12.72 -18.87 -9.95
N LEU A 149 12.73 -19.67 -8.88
CA LEU A 149 11.79 -19.52 -7.77
C LEU A 149 12.12 -18.28 -6.92
N GLU A 150 13.39 -17.95 -6.74
CA GLU A 150 13.83 -16.72 -6.08
C GLU A 150 13.41 -15.47 -6.86
N ASP A 151 13.53 -15.49 -8.19
CA ASP A 151 13.05 -14.41 -9.07
C ASP A 151 11.53 -14.25 -8.95
N GLN A 152 10.76 -15.35 -9.00
CA GLN A 152 9.31 -15.32 -8.81
C GLN A 152 8.93 -14.78 -7.43
N LEU A 153 9.63 -15.19 -6.37
CA LEU A 153 9.41 -14.67 -5.02
C LEU A 153 9.71 -13.17 -4.93
N SER A 154 10.75 -12.70 -5.63
CA SER A 154 11.10 -11.28 -5.73
C SER A 154 9.99 -10.47 -6.43
N GLU A 155 9.50 -10.95 -7.56
CA GLU A 155 8.38 -10.33 -8.29
C GLU A 155 7.09 -10.29 -7.46
N LEU A 156 6.75 -11.41 -6.80
CA LEU A 156 5.60 -11.48 -5.89
C LEU A 156 5.74 -10.51 -4.71
N ARG A 157 6.94 -10.40 -4.12
CA ARG A 157 7.22 -9.43 -3.05
C ARG A 157 7.07 -7.99 -3.53
N SER A 158 7.62 -7.66 -4.71
CA SER A 158 7.49 -6.33 -5.32
C SER A 158 6.02 -5.99 -5.63
N SER A 159 5.26 -6.95 -6.17
CA SER A 159 3.83 -6.81 -6.43
C SER A 159 3.03 -6.59 -5.14
N CYS A 160 3.28 -7.39 -4.09
CA CYS A 160 2.67 -7.20 -2.77
C CYS A 160 3.00 -5.83 -2.16
N PHE A 161 4.26 -5.38 -2.29
CA PHE A 161 4.67 -4.06 -1.82
C PHE A 161 3.94 -2.94 -2.58
N SER A 162 3.87 -3.02 -3.92
CA SER A 162 3.13 -2.08 -4.75
C SER A 162 1.63 -2.04 -4.39
N LYS A 163 1.00 -3.21 -4.19
CA LYS A 163 -0.40 -3.31 -3.75
C LYS A 163 -0.63 -2.76 -2.35
N THR A 164 0.32 -2.95 -1.45
CA THR A 164 0.27 -2.37 -0.10
C THR A 164 0.34 -0.84 -0.17
N ASN A 165 1.26 -0.27 -0.96
CA ASN A 165 1.35 1.18 -1.17
C ASN A 165 0.10 1.76 -1.86
N GLN A 166 -0.49 1.03 -2.81
CA GLN A 166 -1.78 1.41 -3.40
C GLN A 166 -2.90 1.41 -2.35
N MET A 167 -2.91 0.43 -1.45
CA MET A 167 -3.90 0.37 -0.37
C MET A 167 -3.72 1.50 0.65
N THR A 168 -2.49 1.83 1.04
CA THR A 168 -2.22 2.94 1.97
C THR A 168 -2.61 4.27 1.36
N THR A 169 -2.22 4.54 0.10
CA THR A 169 -2.61 5.78 -0.60
C THR A 169 -4.12 5.90 -0.81
N LEU A 170 -4.84 4.80 -1.09
CA LEU A 170 -6.30 4.80 -1.13
C LEU A 170 -6.91 5.02 0.26
N SER A 171 -6.32 4.47 1.31
CA SER A 171 -6.72 4.71 2.70
C SER A 171 -6.57 6.18 3.09
N ASP A 172 -5.44 6.80 2.76
CA ASP A 172 -5.17 8.21 3.04
C ASP A 172 -6.14 9.13 2.29
N LYS A 173 -6.42 8.85 1.02
CA LYS A 173 -7.45 9.55 0.23
C LYS A 173 -8.85 9.39 0.82
N ASN A 174 -9.17 8.21 1.35
CA ASN A 174 -10.46 7.98 1.98
C ASN A 174 -10.58 8.77 3.29
N GLU A 175 -9.49 8.88 4.05
CA GLU A 175 -9.44 9.69 5.27
C GLU A 175 -9.54 11.19 4.97
N SER A 176 -8.89 11.69 3.91
CA SER A 176 -9.04 13.09 3.49
C SER A 176 -10.47 13.39 3.04
N LEU A 177 -11.09 12.51 2.26
CA LEU A 177 -12.50 12.65 1.85
C LEU A 177 -13.46 12.60 3.04
N LYS A 178 -13.19 11.79 4.06
CA LYS A 178 -13.98 11.81 5.31
C LYS A 178 -13.84 13.13 6.05
N SER A 179 -12.64 13.71 6.09
CA SER A 179 -12.40 15.02 6.71
C SER A 179 -13.19 16.10 5.97
N GLU A 180 -13.08 16.16 4.64
CA GLU A 180 -13.83 17.11 3.80
C GLU A 180 -15.35 16.95 3.98
N LEU A 181 -15.85 15.71 4.08
CA LEU A 181 -17.26 15.45 4.37
C LEU A 181 -17.68 15.91 5.77
N CYS A 182 -16.78 15.87 6.76
CA CYS A 182 -17.03 16.39 8.10
C CYS A 182 -17.15 17.92 8.09
N ASP A 183 -16.24 18.59 7.37
CA ASP A 183 -16.22 20.05 7.22
C ASP A 183 -17.49 20.53 6.49
N LEU A 184 -17.85 19.90 5.37
CA LEU A 184 -19.09 20.21 4.65
C LEU A 184 -20.35 19.96 5.50
N ARG A 185 -20.36 18.90 6.32
CA ARG A 185 -21.47 18.67 7.27
C ARG A 185 -21.55 19.77 8.31
N GLN A 186 -20.42 20.24 8.83
CA GLN A 186 -20.38 21.34 9.78
C GLN A 186 -20.88 22.64 9.14
N GLU A 187 -20.48 22.92 7.90
CA GLU A 187 -20.97 24.07 7.13
C GLU A 187 -22.49 23.99 6.92
N ILE A 188 -23.04 22.83 6.54
CA ILE A 188 -24.49 22.63 6.41
C ILE A 188 -25.21 22.90 7.74
N VAL A 189 -24.68 22.42 8.87
CA VAL A 189 -25.27 22.67 10.20
C VAL A 189 -25.25 24.16 10.54
N GLN A 190 -24.14 24.85 10.26
CA GLN A 190 -24.00 26.28 10.48
C GLN A 190 -25.00 27.08 9.61
N MET A 191 -25.08 26.78 8.32
CA MET A 191 -26.04 27.42 7.41
C MET A 191 -27.50 27.14 7.80
N THR A 192 -27.79 25.95 8.34
CA THR A 192 -29.13 25.62 8.84
C THR A 192 -29.49 26.46 10.07
N LYS A 193 -28.54 26.63 11.01
CA LYS A 193 -28.73 27.49 12.17
C LYS A 193 -28.92 28.96 11.79
N GLU A 194 -28.16 29.45 10.81
CA GLU A 194 -28.32 30.80 10.27
C GLU A 194 -29.69 30.98 9.62
N LYS A 195 -30.13 30.01 8.80
CA LYS A 195 -31.48 29.99 8.23
C LYS A 195 -32.57 30.03 9.31
N GLU A 196 -32.43 29.23 10.38
CA GLU A 196 -33.39 29.23 11.50
C GLU A 196 -33.45 30.58 12.20
N SER A 197 -32.31 31.21 12.47
CA SER A 197 -32.26 32.55 13.08
C SER A 197 -32.87 33.64 12.19
N LEU A 198 -32.68 33.54 10.87
CA LEU A 198 -33.29 34.46 9.90
C LEU A 198 -34.81 34.27 9.83
N LEU A 199 -35.30 33.02 9.92
CA LEU A 199 -36.73 32.73 9.99
C LEU A 199 -37.36 33.30 11.26
N GLU A 200 -36.68 33.15 12.41
CA GLU A 200 -37.13 33.74 13.68
C GLU A 200 -37.18 35.27 13.61
N ALA A 201 -36.14 35.90 13.05
CA ALA A 201 -36.12 37.35 12.83
C ALA A 201 -37.25 37.81 11.88
N MET A 202 -37.52 37.05 10.82
CA MET A 202 -38.62 37.33 9.89
C MET A 202 -39.99 37.23 10.58
N GLU A 203 -40.17 36.27 11.48
CA GLU A 203 -41.41 36.11 12.25
C GLU A 203 -41.61 37.26 13.24
N ILE A 204 -40.54 37.72 13.92
CA ILE A 204 -40.60 38.90 14.80
C ILE A 204 -41.00 40.15 13.99
N VAL A 205 -40.38 40.37 12.83
CA VAL A 205 -40.72 41.50 11.95
C VAL A 205 -42.18 41.40 11.50
N LYS A 206 -42.66 40.22 11.12
CA LYS A 206 -44.05 39.99 10.73
C LYS A 206 -45.02 40.31 11.87
N LEU A 207 -44.76 39.84 13.09
CA LEU A 207 -45.57 40.15 14.27
C LEU A 207 -45.60 41.66 14.57
N SER A 208 -44.47 42.36 14.41
CA SER A 208 -44.41 43.81 14.60
C SER A 208 -45.17 44.57 13.52
N SER A 209 -45.11 44.11 12.26
CA SER A 209 -45.88 44.65 11.14
C SER A 209 -47.38 44.47 11.36
N ASP A 210 -47.81 43.28 11.80
CA ASP A 210 -49.21 43.00 12.12
C ASP A 210 -49.70 43.88 13.29
N LYS A 211 -48.86 44.13 14.28
CA LYS A 211 -49.15 45.06 15.39
C LYS A 211 -49.36 46.48 14.87
N LEU A 212 -48.41 47.01 14.08
CA LEU A 212 -48.52 48.35 13.49
C LEU A 212 -49.73 48.48 12.56
N SER A 213 -50.06 47.43 11.80
CA SER A 213 -51.26 47.40 10.96
C SER A 213 -52.55 47.48 11.78
N LYS A 214 -52.62 46.78 12.93
CA LYS A 214 -53.76 46.87 13.85
C LYS A 214 -53.87 48.26 14.46
N GLU A 215 -52.76 48.83 14.93
CA GLU A 215 -52.73 50.20 15.46
C GLU A 215 -53.18 51.23 14.41
N SER A 216 -52.69 51.10 13.17
CA SER A 216 -53.11 51.96 12.05
C SER A 216 -54.61 51.85 11.75
N ALA A 217 -55.18 50.64 11.80
CA ALA A 217 -56.62 50.43 11.63
C ALA A 217 -57.43 51.10 12.75
N VAL A 218 -56.97 51.02 14.01
CA VAL A 218 -57.59 51.70 15.15
C VAL A 218 -57.54 53.21 14.99
N PHE A 219 -56.37 53.78 14.65
CA PHE A 219 -56.24 55.22 14.40
C PHE A 219 -57.12 55.68 13.23
N THR A 220 -57.26 54.87 12.18
CA THR A 220 -58.14 55.16 11.05
C THR A 220 -59.62 55.17 11.48
N ALA A 221 -60.03 54.20 12.31
CA ALA A 221 -61.38 54.15 12.87
C ALA A 221 -61.66 55.35 13.80
N GLU A 222 -60.73 55.69 14.68
CA GLU A 222 -60.85 56.85 15.58
C GLU A 222 -60.92 58.16 14.79
N LYS A 223 -60.09 58.32 13.75
CA LYS A 223 -60.16 59.46 12.83
C LYS A 223 -61.53 59.55 12.18
N SER A 224 -62.09 58.44 11.68
CA SER A 224 -63.42 58.44 11.07
C SER A 224 -64.53 58.81 12.07
N ARG A 225 -64.42 58.36 13.32
CA ARG A 225 -65.33 58.71 14.41
C ARG A 225 -65.28 60.21 14.71
N LEU A 226 -64.08 60.78 14.85
CA LEU A 226 -63.89 62.21 15.09
C LEU A 226 -64.41 63.06 13.92
N VAL A 227 -64.15 62.65 12.68
CA VAL A 227 -64.70 63.34 11.50
C VAL A 227 -66.22 63.34 11.53
N SER A 228 -66.86 62.18 11.78
CA SER A 228 -68.32 62.10 11.88
C SER A 228 -68.88 62.96 13.02
N GLU A 229 -68.19 63.02 14.16
CA GLU A 229 -68.60 63.84 15.30
C GLU A 229 -68.48 65.34 14.99
N MET A 230 -67.38 65.76 14.34
CA MET A 230 -67.19 67.13 13.85
C MET A 230 -68.23 67.53 12.79
N GLU A 231 -68.60 66.61 11.89
CA GLU A 231 -69.67 66.85 10.90
C GLU A 231 -71.04 67.03 11.57
N ILE A 232 -71.36 66.23 12.59
CA ILE A 232 -72.61 66.37 13.36
C ILE A 232 -72.63 67.69 14.11
N GLN A 233 -71.54 68.05 14.81
CA GLN A 233 -71.42 69.34 15.49
C GLN A 233 -71.54 70.50 14.50
N GLY A 234 -70.88 70.42 13.34
CA GLY A 234 -71.01 71.39 12.26
C GLY A 234 -72.46 71.59 11.81
N LYS A 235 -73.21 70.50 11.61
CA LYS A 235 -74.65 70.56 11.27
C LYS A 235 -75.47 71.21 12.39
N ASN A 236 -75.21 70.86 13.65
CA ASN A 236 -75.91 71.43 14.80
C ASN A 236 -75.67 72.94 14.91
N HIS A 237 -74.42 73.39 14.78
CA HIS A 237 -74.09 74.82 14.80
C HIS A 237 -74.70 75.59 13.63
N VAL A 238 -74.74 74.98 12.43
CA VAL A 238 -75.43 75.60 11.28
C VAL A 238 -76.92 75.78 11.57
N GLN A 239 -77.59 74.75 12.13
CA GLN A 239 -79.00 74.84 12.52
C GLN A 239 -79.22 75.92 13.60
N GLU A 240 -78.36 75.99 14.61
CA GLU A 240 -78.41 76.99 15.66
C GLU A 240 -78.25 78.42 15.11
N VAL A 241 -77.30 78.63 14.19
CA VAL A 241 -77.14 79.90 13.47
C VAL A 241 -78.39 80.25 12.67
N GLU A 242 -79.04 79.26 12.04
CA GLU A 242 -80.27 79.48 11.27
C GLU A 242 -81.46 79.86 12.17
N ILE A 243 -81.60 79.21 13.35
CA ILE A 243 -82.59 79.58 14.36
C ILE A 243 -82.34 81.01 14.87
N LEU A 244 -81.10 81.35 15.20
CA LEU A 244 -80.75 82.71 15.65
C LEU A 244 -80.99 83.76 14.56
N ARG A 245 -80.77 83.43 13.28
CA ARG A 245 -81.13 84.31 12.16
C ARG A 245 -82.64 84.53 12.05
N CYS A 246 -83.44 83.48 12.21
CA CYS A 246 -84.91 83.57 12.28
C CYS A 246 -85.36 84.43 13.48
N GLU A 247 -84.67 84.34 14.61
CA GLU A 247 -84.98 85.17 15.77
C GLU A 247 -84.58 86.64 15.57
N ILE A 248 -83.41 86.92 15.00
CA ILE A 248 -82.97 88.27 14.63
C ILE A 248 -83.95 88.91 13.65
N THR A 249 -84.38 88.17 12.62
CA THR A 249 -85.38 88.67 11.64
C THR A 249 -86.71 88.98 12.33
N ARG A 250 -87.22 88.08 13.18
CA ARG A 250 -88.43 88.33 13.99
C ARG A 250 -88.29 89.56 14.91
N LEU A 251 -87.15 89.71 15.60
CA LEU A 251 -86.90 90.86 16.48
C LEU A 251 -86.79 92.15 15.67
N ASN A 252 -86.19 92.12 14.49
CA ASN A 252 -86.14 93.26 13.58
C ASN A 252 -87.53 93.62 13.06
N GLU A 253 -88.37 92.65 12.70
CA GLU A 253 -89.77 92.89 12.34
C GLU A 253 -90.54 93.53 13.50
N ASN A 254 -90.41 93.00 14.72
CA ASN A 254 -91.02 93.59 15.92
C ASN A 254 -90.50 95.00 16.21
N LEU A 255 -89.21 95.25 16.00
CA LEU A 255 -88.61 96.56 16.13
C LEU A 255 -89.19 97.52 15.09
N GLU A 256 -89.36 97.10 13.84
CA GLU A 256 -90.00 97.90 12.80
C GLU A 256 -91.48 98.16 13.10
N TYR A 257 -92.24 97.17 13.60
CA TYR A 257 -93.60 97.39 14.09
C TYR A 257 -93.64 98.41 15.22
N SER A 258 -92.77 98.28 16.23
CA SER A 258 -92.71 99.23 17.34
C SER A 258 -92.24 100.62 16.89
N LYS A 259 -91.31 100.72 15.93
CA LYS A 259 -90.92 102.00 15.32
C LYS A 259 -92.07 102.64 14.58
N SER A 260 -92.82 101.87 13.77
CA SER A 260 -94.03 102.34 13.08
C SER A 260 -95.09 102.81 14.09
N ASP A 261 -95.30 102.07 15.19
CA ASP A 261 -96.20 102.47 16.27
C ASP A 261 -95.70 103.75 16.97
N ILE A 262 -94.40 103.88 17.22
CA ILE A 262 -93.79 105.11 17.76
C ILE A 262 -93.93 106.26 16.77
N GLU A 263 -93.79 106.05 15.47
CA GLU A 263 -94.01 107.07 14.45
C GLU A 263 -95.47 107.50 14.37
N ALA A 264 -96.40 106.54 14.43
CA ALA A 264 -97.83 106.79 14.54
C ALA A 264 -98.15 107.60 15.81
N LEU A 265 -97.67 107.15 16.97
CA LEU A 265 -97.80 107.85 18.26
C LEU A 265 -97.08 109.20 18.26
N ARG A 266 -95.95 109.36 17.57
CA ARG A 266 -95.26 110.65 17.38
C ARG A 266 -96.08 111.57 16.49
N GLY A 267 -96.73 111.06 15.44
CA GLY A 267 -97.67 111.81 14.62
C GLY A 267 -98.89 112.24 15.43
N GLU A 268 -99.45 111.33 16.21
CA GLU A 268 -100.52 111.61 17.18
C GLU A 268 -100.08 112.58 18.26
N PHE A 269 -98.83 112.46 18.74
CA PHE A 269 -98.22 113.32 19.76
C PHE A 269 -97.83 114.66 19.20
N GLU A 270 -97.40 114.82 17.95
CA GLU A 270 -97.23 116.12 17.29
C GLU A 270 -98.60 116.74 17.00
N GLY A 271 -99.62 115.91 16.72
CA GLY A 271 -101.02 116.31 16.78
C GLY A 271 -101.40 116.79 18.19
N TYR A 272 -101.06 116.02 19.22
CA TYR A 272 -101.33 116.35 20.62
C TYR A 272 -100.50 117.51 21.10
N LYS A 273 -99.27 117.72 20.66
CA LYS A 273 -98.34 118.81 20.98
C LYS A 273 -98.72 120.04 20.19
N ARG A 274 -99.37 119.95 19.03
CA ARG A 274 -100.12 121.10 18.51
C ARG A 274 -101.33 121.40 19.40
N ARG A 275 -102.08 120.38 19.84
CA ARG A 275 -103.17 120.54 20.83
C ARG A 275 -102.68 120.96 22.23
N ALA A 276 -101.43 120.66 22.59
CA ALA A 276 -100.86 120.82 23.91
C ALA A 276 -99.89 121.98 23.94
N GLN A 277 -99.17 122.39 22.91
CA GLN A 277 -98.64 123.75 22.81
C GLN A 277 -99.78 124.77 22.78
N SER A 278 -100.98 124.37 22.35
CA SER A 278 -102.21 125.13 22.61
C SER A 278 -102.69 125.08 24.08
N VAL A 279 -102.32 124.09 24.89
CA VAL A 279 -102.75 123.88 26.32
C VAL A 279 -101.60 124.06 27.34
N LEU A 280 -100.38 124.22 26.88
CA LEU A 280 -99.09 124.13 27.58
C LEU A 280 -98.17 125.28 27.09
N ARG A 281 -98.75 126.23 26.34
CA ARG A 281 -98.66 127.66 26.69
C ARG A 281 -99.42 127.99 28.00
N ASN A 282 -100.31 127.11 28.48
CA ASN A 282 -101.10 127.35 29.70
C ASN A 282 -100.63 126.63 30.96
N LYS A 283 -99.65 125.71 30.93
CA LYS A 283 -99.19 125.01 32.14
C LYS A 283 -97.70 124.70 32.12
N GLN A 284 -96.95 125.71 32.53
CA GLN A 284 -95.57 125.72 32.99
C GLN A 284 -95.39 124.78 34.21
N SER A 285 -94.17 124.21 34.37
CA SER A 285 -93.50 123.77 35.63
C SER A 285 -94.11 122.61 36.44
N GLN A 286 -93.41 121.64 37.05
CA GLN A 286 -91.99 121.45 37.40
C GLN A 286 -91.80 120.05 38.06
N SER A 287 -90.66 119.36 37.75
CA SER A 287 -89.68 118.74 38.69
C SER A 287 -90.09 117.52 39.57
N LYS A 288 -89.24 116.63 40.14
CA LYS A 288 -87.82 116.21 40.11
C LYS A 288 -87.65 115.12 41.22
N GLU A 289 -86.66 114.21 41.08
CA GLU A 289 -85.82 113.57 42.15
C GLU A 289 -86.50 112.68 43.25
N SER A 290 -85.89 111.75 44.01
CA SER A 290 -84.57 111.08 44.17
C SER A 290 -84.67 110.01 45.31
N GLY A 291 -83.64 109.14 45.45
CA GLY A 291 -83.17 108.55 46.75
C GLY A 291 -83.31 107.01 46.88
N LEU A 292 -82.25 106.16 46.88
CA LEU A 292 -81.18 105.88 47.89
C LEU A 292 -81.71 105.41 49.26
N ASN A 293 -81.15 104.47 50.02
CA ASN A 293 -80.30 103.25 49.89
C ASN A 293 -80.10 102.75 51.34
N GLY A 294 -80.00 101.43 51.61
CA GLY A 294 -79.58 100.90 52.91
C GLY A 294 -79.41 99.37 52.90
N ARG A 295 -78.24 98.85 53.29
CA ARG A 295 -77.88 97.41 53.32
C ARG A 295 -78.13 96.80 54.70
N SER A 296 -78.49 95.51 54.71
CA SER A 296 -78.89 94.72 55.90
C SER A 296 -78.12 93.39 55.95
N ILE A 297 -77.99 92.85 57.16
CA ILE A 297 -77.65 91.48 57.66
C ILE A 297 -77.34 90.34 56.67
N SER A 298 -77.97 90.32 55.48
CA SER A 298 -77.66 89.44 54.35
C SER A 298 -76.20 89.44 53.92
N GLU A 299 -75.46 90.53 54.12
CA GLU A 299 -74.04 90.60 53.71
C GLU A 299 -73.14 89.71 54.60
N ILE A 300 -73.45 89.59 55.90
CA ILE A 300 -72.65 88.78 56.85
C ILE A 300 -72.92 87.28 56.66
N GLU A 301 -74.16 86.90 56.34
CA GLU A 301 -74.49 85.51 55.95
C GLU A 301 -73.79 85.11 54.64
N GLY A 302 -73.59 86.07 53.74
CA GLY A 302 -72.78 85.91 52.53
C GLY A 302 -71.32 85.56 52.83
N GLU A 303 -70.70 86.24 53.80
CA GLU A 303 -69.31 85.99 54.19
C GLU A 303 -69.10 84.61 54.85
N LEU A 304 -70.06 84.17 55.68
CA LEU A 304 -69.97 82.86 56.33
C LEU A 304 -70.13 81.70 55.34
N ASN A 305 -71.04 81.84 54.38
CA ASN A 305 -71.18 80.88 53.27
C ASN A 305 -69.94 80.87 52.37
N HIS A 306 -69.30 82.03 52.18
CA HIS A 306 -68.04 82.13 51.43
C HIS A 306 -66.91 81.33 52.09
N LEU A 307 -66.71 81.47 53.41
CA LEU A 307 -65.70 80.72 54.17
C LEU A 307 -65.94 79.20 54.15
N ARG A 308 -67.21 78.76 54.22
CA ARG A 308 -67.56 77.33 54.09
C ARG A 308 -67.25 76.78 52.70
N SER A 309 -67.54 77.56 51.66
CA SER A 309 -67.19 77.20 50.27
C SER A 309 -65.66 77.08 50.11
N GLN A 310 -64.89 78.00 50.69
CA GLN A 310 -63.42 77.94 50.65
C GLN A 310 -62.86 76.70 51.37
N LEU A 311 -63.41 76.33 52.53
CA LEU A 311 -63.00 75.11 53.24
C LEU A 311 -63.28 73.84 52.42
N SER A 312 -64.45 73.76 51.78
CA SER A 312 -64.80 72.64 50.89
C SER A 312 -63.83 72.56 49.70
N GLN A 313 -63.49 73.70 49.08
CA GLN A 313 -62.53 73.75 47.97
C GLN A 313 -61.12 73.33 48.39
N LEU A 314 -60.69 73.66 49.61
CA LEU A 314 -59.38 73.24 50.13
C LEU A 314 -59.36 71.75 50.45
N GLN A 315 -60.46 71.18 50.95
CA GLN A 315 -60.59 69.73 51.16
C GLN A 315 -60.54 68.95 49.84
N GLU A 316 -61.27 69.41 48.81
CA GLU A 316 -61.23 68.82 47.47
C GLU A 316 -59.81 68.86 46.88
N LYS A 317 -59.12 70.01 46.98
CA LYS A 317 -57.71 70.12 46.54
C LYS A 317 -56.79 69.14 47.28
N LEU A 318 -57.02 68.91 48.58
CA LEU A 318 -56.21 68.00 49.37
C LEU A 318 -56.47 66.53 48.99
N GLU A 319 -57.72 66.16 48.66
CA GLU A 319 -58.04 64.84 48.11
C GLU A 319 -57.41 64.62 46.73
N VAL A 320 -57.48 65.61 45.83
CA VAL A 320 -56.85 65.54 44.50
C VAL A 320 -55.34 65.34 44.62
N ARG A 321 -54.66 66.14 45.46
CA ARG A 321 -53.22 65.96 45.73
C ARG A 321 -52.91 64.61 46.37
N GLY A 322 -53.79 64.10 47.23
CA GLY A 322 -53.67 62.75 47.80
C GLY A 322 -53.77 61.65 46.74
N GLY A 323 -54.67 61.81 45.76
CA GLY A 323 -54.77 60.93 44.60
C GLY A 323 -53.52 60.96 43.72
N GLU A 324 -53.00 62.15 43.43
CA GLU A 324 -51.74 62.34 42.68
C GLU A 324 -50.56 61.67 43.38
N ILE A 325 -50.42 61.81 44.70
CA ILE A 325 -49.35 61.15 45.47
C ILE A 325 -49.45 59.63 45.38
N LYS A 326 -50.67 59.06 45.43
CA LYS A 326 -50.88 57.62 45.27
C LYS A 326 -50.50 57.15 43.86
N SER A 327 -50.91 57.89 42.83
CA SER A 327 -50.54 57.60 41.43
C SER A 327 -49.03 57.67 41.22
N LEU A 328 -48.38 58.73 41.70
CA LEU A 328 -46.92 58.86 41.62
C LEU A 328 -46.20 57.76 42.41
N SER A 329 -46.77 57.30 43.53
CA SER A 329 -46.23 56.17 44.29
C SER A 329 -46.33 54.86 43.53
N THR A 330 -47.42 54.62 42.79
CA THR A 330 -47.55 53.42 41.94
C THR A 330 -46.59 53.47 40.77
N ASP A 331 -46.46 54.63 40.12
CA ASP A 331 -45.53 54.82 39.00
C ASP A 331 -44.07 54.63 39.44
N LEU A 332 -43.70 55.16 40.61
CA LEU A 332 -42.38 54.91 41.20
C LEU A 332 -42.12 53.43 41.51
N SER A 333 -43.15 52.65 41.85
CA SER A 333 -43.02 51.21 42.05
C SER A 333 -42.76 50.49 40.72
N LEU A 334 -43.53 50.81 39.68
CA LEU A 334 -43.36 50.22 38.35
C LEU A 334 -41.98 50.53 37.76
N VAL A 335 -41.54 51.79 37.85
CA VAL A 335 -40.19 52.19 37.38
C VAL A 335 -39.08 51.48 38.16
N ARG A 336 -39.29 51.17 39.46
CA ARG A 336 -38.32 50.39 40.25
C ARG A 336 -38.25 48.95 39.77
N GLU A 337 -39.38 48.32 39.50
CA GLU A 337 -39.45 46.95 38.96
C GLU A 337 -38.81 46.87 37.57
N GLU A 338 -39.10 47.82 36.68
CA GLU A 338 -38.47 47.92 35.35
C GLU A 338 -36.94 48.08 35.48
N ARG A 339 -36.49 48.99 36.34
CA ARG A 339 -35.05 49.18 36.61
C ARG A 339 -34.39 47.89 37.11
N ASP A 340 -35.04 47.17 38.01
CA ASP A 340 -34.48 45.93 38.55
C ASP A 340 -34.47 44.80 37.51
N SER A 341 -35.50 44.70 36.67
CA SER A 341 -35.54 43.79 35.51
C SER A 341 -34.43 44.07 34.49
N VAL A 342 -34.21 45.35 34.15
CA VAL A 342 -33.12 45.78 33.27
C VAL A 342 -31.75 45.48 33.90
N ARG A 343 -31.59 45.69 35.22
CA ARG A 343 -30.35 45.38 35.93
C ARG A 343 -30.04 43.88 35.90
N ASP A 344 -31.05 43.04 36.08
CA ASP A 344 -30.89 41.58 36.05
C ASP A 344 -30.56 41.08 34.64
N SER A 345 -31.22 41.64 33.62
CA SER A 345 -30.90 41.37 32.21
C SER A 345 -29.48 41.79 31.85
N ALA A 346 -29.03 42.97 32.31
CA ALA A 346 -27.65 43.43 32.11
C ALA A 346 -26.62 42.53 32.82
N ARG A 347 -26.94 42.05 34.03
CA ARG A 347 -26.08 41.09 34.75
C ARG A 347 -25.94 39.77 33.99
N GLU A 348 -27.04 39.28 33.42
CA GLU A 348 -27.04 38.02 32.68
C GLU A 348 -26.29 38.14 31.34
N LEU A 349 -26.48 39.26 30.62
CA LEU A 349 -25.66 39.58 29.45
C LEU A 349 -24.17 39.69 29.80
N GLY A 350 -23.83 40.26 30.96
CA GLY A 350 -22.46 40.30 31.47
C GLY A 350 -21.85 38.92 31.69
N LYS A 351 -22.61 37.98 32.27
CA LYS A 351 -22.15 36.58 32.42
C LYS A 351 -21.93 35.91 31.07
N LYS A 352 -22.89 36.06 30.14
CA LYS A 352 -22.75 35.52 28.77
C LYS A 352 -21.51 36.07 28.08
N LEU A 353 -21.27 37.38 28.17
CA LEU A 353 -20.09 38.01 27.60
C LEU A 353 -18.79 37.49 28.25
N SER A 354 -18.78 37.27 29.57
CA SER A 354 -17.62 36.67 30.25
C SER A 354 -17.36 35.22 29.83
N GLY A 355 -18.41 34.42 29.60
CA GLY A 355 -18.31 33.06 29.07
C GLY A 355 -17.76 33.06 27.63
N LEU A 356 -18.34 33.86 26.74
CA LEU A 356 -17.85 34.05 25.37
C LEU A 356 -16.39 34.53 25.32
N SER A 357 -15.98 35.42 26.23
CA SER A 357 -14.59 35.87 26.35
C SER A 357 -13.66 34.73 26.76
N GLN A 358 -14.08 33.91 27.73
CA GLN A 358 -13.32 32.73 28.16
C GLN A 358 -13.21 31.69 27.04
N ASP A 359 -14.31 31.40 26.33
CA ASP A 359 -14.33 30.50 25.18
C ASP A 359 -13.44 31.00 24.03
N HIS A 360 -13.46 32.31 23.77
CA HIS A 360 -12.56 32.88 22.78
C HIS A 360 -11.09 32.74 23.20
N SER A 361 -10.78 32.92 24.48
CA SER A 361 -9.43 32.71 25.02
C SER A 361 -8.98 31.25 24.91
N THR A 362 -9.84 30.28 25.23
CA THR A 362 -9.49 28.86 25.11
C THR A 362 -9.33 28.43 23.66
N LEU A 363 -10.20 28.89 22.78
CA LEU A 363 -10.10 28.62 21.34
C LEU A 363 -8.82 29.24 20.74
N ARG A 364 -8.47 30.47 21.14
CA ARG A 364 -7.21 31.11 20.73
C ARG A 364 -5.99 30.30 21.16
N GLU A 365 -6.02 29.75 22.38
CA GLU A 365 -4.94 28.89 22.87
C GLU A 365 -4.87 27.56 22.12
N GLN A 366 -6.01 26.96 21.78
CA GLN A 366 -6.06 25.77 20.92
C GLN A 366 -5.45 26.03 19.54
N TYR A 367 -5.80 27.15 18.89
CA TYR A 367 -5.19 27.55 17.62
C TYR A 367 -3.67 27.76 17.75
N ARG A 368 -3.21 28.38 18.85
CA ARG A 368 -1.78 28.54 19.14
C ARG A 368 -1.07 27.19 19.27
N MET A 369 -1.69 26.23 19.95
CA MET A 369 -1.16 24.87 20.08
C MET A 369 -1.13 24.12 18.74
N GLN A 370 -2.15 24.27 17.91
CA GLN A 370 -2.18 23.67 16.56
C GLN A 370 -1.09 24.23 15.67
N LEU A 371 -0.87 25.55 15.67
CA LEU A 371 0.24 26.18 14.95
C LEU A 371 1.60 25.62 15.41
N ALA A 372 1.81 25.46 16.72
CA ALA A 372 3.03 24.86 17.24
C ALA A 372 3.23 23.38 16.83
N VAL A 373 2.15 22.62 16.60
CA VAL A 373 2.24 21.26 16.05
C VAL A 373 2.64 21.32 14.57
N VAL A 374 2.04 22.21 13.79
CA VAL A 374 2.38 22.39 12.37
C VAL A 374 3.84 22.80 12.21
N ASP A 375 4.34 23.72 13.04
CA ASP A 375 5.73 24.16 12.99
C ASP A 375 6.69 23.02 13.35
N ARG A 376 6.37 22.18 14.35
CA ARG A 376 7.16 20.96 14.64
C ARG A 376 7.19 19.98 13.47
N ILE A 377 6.05 19.77 12.82
CA ILE A 377 5.97 18.87 11.65
C ILE A 377 6.83 19.43 10.51
N LYS A 378 6.82 20.75 10.28
CA LYS A 378 7.69 21.39 9.28
C LYS A 378 9.17 21.19 9.61
N GLU A 379 9.59 21.44 10.85
CA GLU A 379 10.97 21.19 11.28
C GLU A 379 11.38 19.72 11.05
N GLU A 380 10.52 18.76 11.39
CA GLU A 380 10.79 17.34 11.14
C GLU A 380 10.91 16.98 9.64
N PHE A 381 10.14 17.66 8.77
CA PHE A 381 10.25 17.47 7.32
C PHE A 381 11.52 18.12 6.76
N GLU A 382 11.87 19.32 7.23
CA GLU A 382 13.12 20.01 6.87
C GLU A 382 14.34 19.15 7.28
N ASP A 383 14.35 18.58 8.48
CA ASP A 383 15.41 17.68 8.95
C ASP A 383 15.54 16.42 8.07
N LYS A 384 14.41 15.84 7.64
CA LYS A 384 14.40 14.67 6.74
C LYS A 384 14.90 15.02 5.35
N GLU A 385 14.49 16.16 4.81
CA GLU A 385 14.96 16.66 3.51
C GLU A 385 16.47 16.92 3.55
N GLU A 386 16.95 17.59 4.59
CA GLU A 386 18.38 17.86 4.76
C GLU A 386 19.18 16.57 4.96
N GLY A 387 18.66 15.62 5.74
CA GLY A 387 19.26 14.30 5.91
C GLY A 387 19.37 13.52 4.60
N LEU A 388 18.32 13.54 3.78
CA LEU A 388 18.31 12.89 2.47
C LEU A 388 19.28 13.57 1.49
N LYS A 389 19.32 14.90 1.50
CA LYS A 389 20.28 15.68 0.71
C LYS A 389 21.72 15.33 1.08
N ARG A 390 22.05 15.34 2.38
CA ARG A 390 23.38 14.93 2.90
C ARG A 390 23.73 13.49 2.48
N HIS A 391 22.74 12.58 2.48
CA HIS A 391 22.95 11.21 2.03
C HIS A 391 23.31 11.13 0.54
N TYR A 392 22.56 11.81 -0.33
CA TYR A 392 22.87 11.84 -1.77
C TYR A 392 24.18 12.56 -2.08
N GLU A 393 24.48 13.66 -1.39
CA GLU A 393 25.78 14.34 -1.51
C GLU A 393 26.93 13.40 -1.16
N THR A 394 26.79 12.62 -0.07
CA THR A 394 27.80 11.62 0.31
C THR A 394 27.92 10.52 -0.74
N GLN A 395 26.80 10.00 -1.26
CA GLN A 395 26.83 8.97 -2.31
C GLN A 395 27.51 9.48 -3.59
N ILE A 396 27.18 10.69 -4.04
CA ILE A 396 27.79 11.32 -5.20
C ILE A 396 29.30 11.47 -4.98
N SER A 397 29.73 12.00 -3.83
CA SER A 397 31.15 12.12 -3.49
C SER A 397 31.86 10.77 -3.50
N THR A 398 31.27 9.71 -2.94
CA THR A 398 31.89 8.36 -2.99
C THR A 398 31.97 7.78 -4.41
N LEU A 399 31.00 8.09 -5.27
CA LEU A 399 31.02 7.68 -6.67
C LEU A 399 32.06 8.47 -7.46
N GLU A 400 32.19 9.77 -7.21
CA GLU A 400 33.22 10.63 -7.78
C GLU A 400 34.61 10.14 -7.39
N ASP A 401 34.84 9.81 -6.11
CA ASP A 401 36.11 9.24 -5.64
C ASP A 401 36.42 7.90 -6.31
N ARG A 402 35.41 7.02 -6.46
CA ARG A 402 35.58 5.73 -7.16
C ARG A 402 35.92 5.94 -8.63
N HIS A 403 35.21 6.83 -9.32
CA HIS A 403 35.48 7.17 -10.71
C HIS A 403 36.87 7.81 -10.86
N HIS A 404 37.27 8.69 -9.96
CA HIS A 404 38.61 9.27 -9.97
C HIS A 404 39.68 8.18 -9.81
N LEU A 405 39.50 7.23 -8.89
CA LEU A 405 40.45 6.13 -8.69
C LEU A 405 40.52 5.21 -9.92
N GLU A 406 39.38 4.93 -10.55
CA GLU A 406 39.28 4.12 -11.76
C GLU A 406 39.95 4.81 -12.97
N VAL A 407 39.73 6.11 -13.14
CA VAL A 407 40.40 6.93 -14.16
C VAL A 407 41.92 6.96 -13.94
N GLU A 408 42.38 7.13 -12.70
CA GLU A 408 43.82 7.07 -12.37
C GLU A 408 44.42 5.70 -12.70
N LYS A 409 43.70 4.61 -12.40
CA LYS A 409 44.13 3.25 -12.74
C LYS A 409 44.22 3.04 -14.25
N LEU A 410 43.19 3.44 -15.01
CA LEU A 410 43.17 3.36 -16.46
C LEU A 410 44.27 4.21 -17.10
N ARG A 411 44.54 5.41 -16.56
CA ARG A 411 45.67 6.26 -16.98
C ARG A 411 47.02 5.56 -16.75
N SER A 412 47.21 4.92 -15.59
CA SER A 412 48.41 4.14 -15.30
C SER A 412 48.58 2.97 -16.27
N ASP A 413 47.50 2.26 -16.59
CA ASP A 413 47.53 1.12 -17.52
C ASP A 413 47.75 1.57 -18.97
N LEU A 414 47.15 2.68 -19.42
CA LEU A 414 47.47 3.32 -20.71
C LEU A 414 48.94 3.79 -20.78
N MET A 415 49.50 4.30 -19.68
CA MET A 415 50.92 4.66 -19.63
C MET A 415 51.83 3.42 -19.77
N LYS A 416 51.40 2.26 -19.26
CA LYS A 416 52.09 0.98 -19.46
C LYS A 416 51.95 0.47 -20.90
N LEU A 417 50.75 0.53 -21.48
CA LEU A 417 50.52 0.14 -22.88
C LEU A 417 51.24 1.05 -23.88
N SER A 418 51.23 2.37 -23.68
CA SER A 418 51.97 3.32 -24.54
C SER A 418 53.51 3.19 -24.43
N ARG A 419 54.02 2.59 -23.35
CA ARG A 419 55.43 2.14 -23.27
C ARG A 419 55.68 0.88 -24.09
N ILE A 420 54.68 0.03 -24.28
CA ILE A 420 54.76 -1.20 -25.09
C ILE A 420 54.64 -0.85 -26.58
N GLU A 421 53.72 0.05 -26.96
CA GLU A 421 53.58 0.51 -28.36
C GLU A 421 54.81 1.28 -28.86
N ARG A 422 55.52 2.02 -28.00
CA ARG A 422 56.79 2.67 -28.38
C ARG A 422 57.92 1.70 -28.75
N ASN A 423 57.77 0.40 -28.46
CA ASN A 423 58.72 -0.63 -28.85
C ASN A 423 58.30 -1.40 -30.12
N SER A 424 57.14 -1.12 -30.70
CA SER A 424 56.66 -1.77 -31.93
C SER A 424 56.21 -0.76 -32.99
N GLU A 425 57.13 -0.56 -33.93
CA GLU A 425 56.92 -0.20 -35.35
C GLU A 425 57.22 1.22 -35.85
N PHE A 426 57.98 1.13 -36.94
CA PHE A 426 58.61 2.10 -37.80
C PHE A 426 58.06 1.77 -39.20
N ARG A 427 57.66 2.78 -39.99
CA ARG A 427 57.09 2.76 -41.37
C ARG A 427 55.57 2.47 -41.41
N SER A 428 54.71 3.22 -42.10
CA SER A 428 54.83 3.93 -43.39
C SER A 428 53.72 4.98 -43.61
N ASP A 429 54.10 6.06 -44.29
CA ASP A 429 53.39 7.10 -45.10
C ASP A 429 52.01 7.71 -44.74
N PRO A 430 51.83 9.03 -44.99
CA PRO A 430 50.59 9.77 -44.78
C PRO A 430 49.87 10.06 -46.11
N GLU A 431 48.65 9.58 -46.31
CA GLU A 431 47.72 10.23 -47.24
C GLU A 431 46.25 9.83 -47.02
N ASN A 432 45.42 10.86 -46.96
CA ASN A 432 44.06 10.93 -47.51
C ASN A 432 42.84 10.62 -46.61
N SER A 433 42.06 11.69 -46.43
CA SER A 433 40.58 11.78 -46.43
C SER A 433 39.73 11.04 -45.40
N SER A 434 39.06 11.87 -44.58
CA SER A 434 37.60 11.96 -44.36
C SER A 434 37.35 12.16 -42.88
N ARG A 435 37.17 13.39 -42.40
CA ARG A 435 35.95 14.19 -42.57
C ARG A 435 34.71 13.32 -42.31
N ASN A 436 34.41 13.12 -41.04
CA ASN A 436 33.07 12.82 -40.54
C ASN A 436 32.86 13.61 -39.24
N ASP A 437 32.74 14.93 -39.41
CA ASP A 437 31.94 15.77 -38.50
C ASP A 437 30.49 15.27 -38.62
N MET A 438 30.09 14.38 -37.72
CA MET A 438 28.69 14.01 -37.58
C MET A 438 28.02 15.03 -36.66
N TYR A 439 27.51 16.07 -37.32
CA TYR A 439 26.52 17.07 -36.92
C TYR A 439 26.03 17.07 -35.45
N LEU A 440 26.17 18.24 -34.83
CA LEU A 440 25.26 18.77 -33.81
C LEU A 440 23.80 18.44 -34.15
N LEU A 441 23.13 17.74 -33.25
CA LEU A 441 21.71 18.01 -32.98
C LEU A 441 21.65 18.54 -31.55
N GLU A 442 21.43 19.86 -31.43
CA GLU A 442 20.92 20.47 -30.21
C GLU A 442 19.61 19.74 -29.86
N ARG A 443 19.57 19.11 -28.69
CA ARG A 443 18.33 18.57 -28.14
C ARG A 443 17.54 19.74 -27.61
N GLU A 444 16.38 19.99 -28.23
CA GLU A 444 15.37 20.92 -27.76
C GLU A 444 14.83 20.46 -26.39
N ASP A 445 14.73 21.39 -25.45
CA ASP A 445 13.99 21.20 -24.22
C ASP A 445 12.48 21.21 -24.53
N GLY A 446 11.81 20.11 -24.21
CA GLY A 446 10.35 20.08 -24.01
C GLY A 446 9.53 19.42 -25.11
N GLU A 447 9.19 18.14 -24.94
CA GLU A 447 8.02 17.52 -25.54
C GLU A 447 7.55 16.32 -24.69
N GLY A 448 6.29 16.36 -24.23
CA GLY A 448 5.61 15.18 -23.68
C GLY A 448 4.86 15.34 -22.35
N SER A 449 4.08 16.41 -22.18
CA SER A 449 3.03 16.47 -21.15
C SER A 449 1.77 15.75 -21.65
N GLU A 450 1.42 14.64 -21.03
CA GLU A 450 0.04 14.12 -21.00
C GLU A 450 -0.58 14.46 -19.65
N SER A 451 -1.23 15.62 -19.56
CA SER A 451 -2.07 15.97 -18.42
C SER A 451 -3.37 16.58 -18.90
N VAL A 452 -4.45 15.98 -18.40
CA VAL A 452 -5.86 16.25 -18.67
C VAL A 452 -6.22 17.68 -18.28
N GLU A 453 -6.93 18.36 -19.17
CA GLU A 453 -7.44 19.72 -19.04
C GLU A 453 -8.22 19.95 -17.75
N SER A 454 -7.73 20.89 -16.95
CA SER A 454 -8.49 21.56 -15.90
C SER A 454 -8.64 23.03 -16.27
N TYR A 455 -9.84 23.41 -16.69
CA TYR A 455 -10.19 24.79 -17.00
C TYR A 455 -10.46 25.55 -15.69
N THR A 456 -9.61 26.50 -15.36
CA THR A 456 -10.01 27.69 -14.59
C THR A 456 -9.28 28.90 -15.19
N ILE A 457 -10.02 29.97 -15.49
CA ILE A 457 -9.65 31.38 -15.37
C ILE A 457 -10.94 32.19 -15.56
N GLY A 458 -11.22 33.10 -14.62
CA GLY A 458 -12.28 34.09 -14.71
C GLY A 458 -11.81 35.41 -15.34
N GLY A 459 -12.76 36.32 -15.59
CA GLY A 459 -12.48 37.77 -15.74
C GLY A 459 -13.11 38.48 -16.94
N SER A 460 -14.28 39.08 -16.70
CA SER A 460 -14.82 40.35 -17.24
C SER A 460 -14.49 40.80 -18.69
N SER A 461 -15.49 40.80 -19.58
CA SER A 461 -16.02 42.03 -20.19
C SER A 461 -17.21 41.81 -21.12
N THR A 462 -18.11 42.78 -21.04
CA THR A 462 -19.27 43.13 -21.86
C THR A 462 -19.23 42.73 -23.34
N GLU A 463 -20.25 42.02 -23.83
CA GLU A 463 -21.25 42.56 -24.78
C GLU A 463 -22.24 41.49 -25.29
N LYS A 464 -23.52 41.76 -25.07
CA LYS A 464 -24.70 41.44 -25.89
C LYS A 464 -24.56 40.30 -26.91
N GLN A 465 -25.13 39.13 -26.59
CA GLN A 465 -26.05 38.46 -27.51
C GLN A 465 -27.12 37.69 -26.74
N ARG A 466 -28.38 38.09 -27.00
CA ARG A 466 -29.58 37.43 -26.51
C ARG A 466 -29.67 36.03 -27.13
N ARG A 467 -29.69 34.99 -26.31
CA ARG A 467 -30.36 33.73 -26.65
C ARG A 467 -31.56 33.57 -25.71
N PRO A 468 -32.74 33.16 -26.23
CA PRO A 468 -33.91 32.97 -25.40
C PRO A 468 -33.72 31.72 -24.52
N SER A 469 -34.05 31.86 -23.24
CA SER A 469 -34.13 30.75 -22.29
C SER A 469 -35.07 29.68 -22.82
N LEU A 470 -34.60 28.44 -22.89
CA LEU A 470 -35.42 27.28 -23.23
C LEU A 470 -36.55 27.14 -22.21
N MET A 471 -37.77 27.07 -22.71
CA MET A 471 -39.01 26.89 -21.95
C MET A 471 -38.99 25.52 -21.26
N PRO A 472 -39.32 25.42 -19.95
CA PRO A 472 -39.37 24.15 -19.25
C PRO A 472 -40.37 23.17 -19.87
N LEU A 473 -40.00 21.88 -19.86
CA LEU A 473 -40.73 20.78 -20.50
C LEU A 473 -42.19 20.62 -20.00
N GLU A 474 -42.46 21.08 -18.78
CA GLU A 474 -43.79 21.05 -18.14
C GLU A 474 -44.78 22.05 -18.78
N GLU A 475 -44.28 23.08 -19.48
CA GLU A 475 -45.10 24.10 -20.13
C GLU A 475 -45.46 23.70 -21.58
N LEU A 476 -44.60 22.91 -22.24
CA LEU A 476 -44.84 22.31 -23.57
C LEU A 476 -45.84 21.15 -23.54
N LEU A 477 -45.92 20.44 -22.42
CA LEU A 477 -46.82 19.29 -22.26
C LEU A 477 -48.24 19.70 -21.82
N ASN A 478 -48.43 20.95 -21.37
CA ASN A 478 -49.72 21.48 -20.92
C ASN A 478 -50.45 22.36 -21.96
N SER A 479 -49.82 22.71 -23.09
CA SER A 479 -50.51 23.38 -24.20
C SER A 479 -51.24 22.36 -25.08
N SER A 480 -52.43 21.94 -24.64
CA SER A 480 -53.36 21.19 -25.48
C SER A 480 -54.08 22.14 -26.44
N ASP A 481 -54.15 21.75 -27.71
CA ASP A 481 -55.07 22.23 -28.75
C ASP A 481 -55.24 23.75 -28.89
N ASP A 482 -54.37 24.40 -29.67
CA ASP A 482 -54.76 25.38 -30.70
C ASP A 482 -53.51 25.98 -31.36
N ILE A 483 -53.06 25.39 -32.47
CA ILE A 483 -52.11 26.04 -33.38
C ILE A 483 -52.73 26.05 -34.79
N PRO A 484 -53.00 27.24 -35.37
CA PRO A 484 -53.49 27.35 -36.72
C PRO A 484 -52.39 26.94 -37.71
N ARG A 485 -52.80 26.19 -38.73
CA ARG A 485 -52.02 25.75 -39.88
C ARG A 485 -51.14 26.88 -40.43
N SER A 486 -49.85 26.83 -40.12
CA SER A 486 -48.83 27.64 -40.78
C SER A 486 -47.72 26.71 -41.24
N SER A 487 -47.25 26.97 -42.45
CA SER A 487 -46.36 26.15 -43.29
C SER A 487 -45.31 25.35 -42.51
N GLY A 488 -45.40 24.02 -42.59
CA GLY A 488 -44.32 23.14 -42.16
C GLY A 488 -43.04 23.44 -42.96
N PRO A 489 -41.85 23.37 -42.32
CA PRO A 489 -40.62 23.25 -43.08
C PRO A 489 -40.63 21.89 -43.76
N VAL A 490 -40.48 21.90 -45.08
CA VAL A 490 -40.27 20.72 -45.91
C VAL A 490 -39.08 19.94 -45.34
N LEU A 491 -39.32 18.73 -44.85
CA LEU A 491 -38.27 17.76 -44.53
C LEU A 491 -37.42 17.55 -45.78
N PRO A 492 -36.08 17.73 -45.74
CA PRO A 492 -35.23 17.32 -46.85
C PRO A 492 -35.28 15.79 -46.94
N LEU A 493 -35.88 15.29 -48.03
CA LEU A 493 -36.03 13.85 -48.33
C LEU A 493 -34.69 13.20 -48.79
N LYS A 494 -33.57 13.68 -48.28
CA LYS A 494 -32.25 13.06 -48.40
C LYS A 494 -31.54 13.29 -47.08
N VAL A 495 -31.63 12.32 -46.18
CA VAL A 495 -30.69 12.23 -45.06
C VAL A 495 -29.32 12.06 -45.71
N ASP A 496 -28.45 13.04 -45.54
CA ASP A 496 -27.08 12.93 -46.04
C ASP A 496 -26.47 11.67 -45.40
N ARG A 497 -26.01 10.75 -46.25
CA ARG A 497 -25.50 9.43 -45.82
C ARG A 497 -24.44 9.56 -44.73
N GLN A 498 -23.71 10.67 -44.73
CA GLN A 498 -22.69 11.02 -43.75
C GLN A 498 -23.28 11.47 -42.40
N GLU A 499 -24.39 12.21 -42.39
CA GLU A 499 -25.12 12.55 -41.16
C GLU A 499 -25.76 11.32 -40.52
N LEU A 500 -26.29 10.41 -41.36
CA LEU A 500 -26.80 9.11 -40.89
C LEU A 500 -25.69 8.28 -40.24
N GLU A 501 -24.52 8.21 -40.87
CA GLU A 501 -23.39 7.44 -40.35
C GLU A 501 -22.82 8.06 -39.05
N LEU A 502 -22.82 9.39 -38.92
CA LEU A 502 -22.45 10.08 -37.67
C LEU A 502 -23.48 9.83 -36.57
N SER A 503 -24.78 9.88 -36.89
CA SER A 503 -25.85 9.54 -35.97
C SER A 503 -25.78 8.07 -35.54
N GLU A 504 -25.48 7.15 -36.45
CA GLU A 504 -25.28 5.72 -36.14
C GLU A 504 -24.09 5.49 -35.22
N ARG A 505 -22.95 6.17 -35.45
CA ARG A 505 -21.79 6.12 -34.55
C ARG A 505 -22.14 6.67 -33.15
N ARG A 506 -22.90 7.77 -33.10
CA ARG A 506 -23.36 8.37 -31.85
C ARG A 506 -24.30 7.44 -31.09
N VAL A 507 -25.25 6.82 -31.78
CA VAL A 507 -26.17 5.83 -31.19
C VAL A 507 -25.38 4.64 -30.65
N LYS A 508 -24.44 4.07 -31.42
CA LYS A 508 -23.58 2.97 -30.95
C LYS A 508 -22.79 3.34 -29.70
N HIS A 509 -22.21 4.54 -29.66
CA HIS A 509 -21.48 5.01 -28.48
C HIS A 509 -22.40 5.22 -27.27
N LEU A 510 -23.56 5.85 -27.46
CA LEU A 510 -24.56 6.03 -26.39
C LEU A 510 -25.11 4.70 -25.88
N THR A 511 -25.32 3.71 -26.76
CA THR A 511 -25.73 2.36 -26.36
C THR A 511 -24.64 1.65 -25.57
N ALA A 512 -23.36 1.82 -25.93
CA ALA A 512 -22.25 1.28 -25.15
C ALA A 512 -22.18 1.94 -23.76
N LEU A 513 -22.28 3.27 -23.69
CA LEU A 513 -22.33 4.01 -22.43
C LEU A 513 -23.54 3.62 -21.57
N LEU A 514 -24.70 3.38 -22.17
CA LEU A 514 -25.89 2.91 -21.46
C LEU A 514 -25.66 1.51 -20.88
N ALA A 515 -25.07 0.59 -21.66
CA ALA A 515 -24.74 -0.75 -21.18
C ALA A 515 -23.69 -0.72 -20.06
N ASP A 516 -22.71 0.19 -20.13
CA ASP A 516 -21.73 0.41 -19.06
C ASP A 516 -22.43 0.94 -17.80
N ALA A 517 -23.29 1.94 -17.93
CA ALA A 517 -24.09 2.47 -16.83
C ALA A 517 -25.03 1.42 -16.21
N GLU A 518 -25.66 0.57 -17.01
CA GLU A 518 -26.51 -0.53 -16.54
C GLU A 518 -25.70 -1.56 -15.73
N ARG A 519 -24.47 -1.89 -16.16
CA ARG A 519 -23.57 -2.78 -15.40
C ARG A 519 -23.14 -2.14 -14.08
N ASP A 520 -22.83 -0.85 -14.09
CA ASP A 520 -22.47 -0.13 -12.87
C ASP A 520 -23.65 -0.06 -11.88
N VAL A 521 -24.86 0.17 -12.37
CA VAL A 521 -26.08 0.13 -11.55
C VAL A 521 -26.30 -1.27 -10.97
N ALA A 522 -26.10 -2.34 -11.74
CA ALA A 522 -26.21 -3.72 -11.24
C ALA A 522 -25.19 -4.00 -10.12
N LYS A 523 -23.94 -3.57 -10.30
CA LYS A 523 -22.87 -3.70 -9.31
C LYS A 523 -23.17 -2.91 -8.03
N LEU A 524 -23.62 -1.65 -8.17
CA LEU A 524 -24.02 -0.81 -7.04
C LEU A 524 -25.21 -1.40 -6.28
N ASN A 525 -26.16 -2.02 -6.98
CA ASN A 525 -27.28 -2.73 -6.36
C ASN A 525 -26.82 -3.97 -5.58
N GLN A 526 -25.92 -4.78 -6.14
CA GLN A 526 -25.35 -5.93 -5.44
C GLN A 526 -24.57 -5.49 -4.18
N MET A 527 -23.76 -4.44 -4.29
CA MET A 527 -23.03 -3.88 -3.15
C MET A 527 -23.99 -3.32 -2.09
N ASN A 528 -25.07 -2.64 -2.51
CA ASN A 528 -26.11 -2.18 -1.58
C ASN A 528 -26.80 -3.34 -0.85
N GLN A 529 -27.08 -4.46 -1.52
CA GLN A 529 -27.64 -5.64 -0.88
C GLN A 529 -26.66 -6.24 0.15
N MET A 530 -25.39 -6.36 -0.22
CA MET A 530 -24.32 -6.84 0.67
C MET A 530 -24.18 -5.94 1.90
N LEU A 531 -24.09 -4.62 1.70
CA LEU A 531 -23.98 -3.65 2.79
C LEU A 531 -25.21 -3.66 3.71
N LYS A 532 -26.42 -3.78 3.15
CA LYS A 532 -27.64 -3.92 3.95
C LYS A 532 -27.60 -5.19 4.79
N GLU A 533 -27.10 -6.30 4.26
CA GLU A 533 -26.96 -7.54 5.02
C GLU A 533 -25.85 -7.46 6.06
N ASP A 534 -24.73 -6.81 5.76
CA ASP A 534 -23.66 -6.56 6.74
C ASP A 534 -24.13 -5.68 7.90
N ILE A 535 -24.91 -4.63 7.61
CA ILE A 535 -25.53 -3.79 8.64
C ILE A 535 -26.49 -4.63 9.49
N ARG A 536 -27.35 -5.43 8.88
CA ARG A 536 -28.25 -6.34 9.62
C ARG A 536 -27.47 -7.35 10.45
N ARG A 537 -26.40 -7.94 9.90
CA ARG A 537 -25.51 -8.88 10.59
C ARG A 537 -24.84 -8.22 11.80
N GLN A 538 -24.36 -6.98 11.64
CA GLN A 538 -23.73 -6.22 12.71
C GLN A 538 -24.74 -5.86 13.80
N GLN A 539 -25.95 -5.41 13.42
CA GLN A 539 -27.05 -5.17 14.37
C GLN A 539 -27.40 -6.43 15.16
N ARG A 540 -27.57 -7.57 14.48
CA ARG A 540 -27.78 -8.88 15.12
C ARG A 540 -26.61 -9.28 16.04
N SER A 541 -25.38 -8.87 15.74
CA SER A 541 -24.20 -9.12 16.58
C SER A 541 -24.21 -8.30 17.88
N VAL A 542 -24.54 -7.01 17.78
CA VAL A 542 -24.66 -6.13 18.96
C VAL A 542 -25.82 -6.57 19.85
N GLU A 543 -26.96 -6.94 19.26
CA GLU A 543 -28.08 -7.49 20.02
C GLU A 543 -27.74 -8.82 20.71
N ARG A 544 -26.94 -9.69 20.07
CA ARG A 544 -26.41 -10.91 20.69
C ARG A 544 -25.52 -10.62 21.89
N GLU A 545 -24.73 -9.55 21.87
CA GLU A 545 -23.88 -9.14 22.99
C GLU A 545 -24.71 -8.83 24.24
N HIS A 546 -25.87 -8.19 24.07
CA HIS A 546 -26.78 -7.93 25.19
C HIS A 546 -27.35 -9.22 25.81
N HIS A 547 -27.53 -10.27 25.00
CA HIS A 547 -27.98 -11.59 25.46
C HIS A 547 -26.81 -12.54 25.84
N ALA A 548 -25.55 -12.12 25.69
CA ALA A 548 -24.36 -12.95 25.92
C ALA A 548 -24.18 -13.37 27.39
N ASN A 549 -24.68 -12.58 28.34
CA ASN A 549 -24.70 -12.92 29.77
C ASN A 549 -25.56 -14.15 30.10
N ASN A 550 -26.34 -14.65 29.13
CA ASN A 550 -27.27 -15.77 29.30
C ASN A 550 -26.78 -17.07 28.62
N PHE A 551 -25.45 -17.25 28.49
CA PHE A 551 -24.86 -18.39 27.78
C PHE A 551 -25.21 -19.75 28.42
N GLU A 552 -25.38 -19.81 29.74
CA GLU A 552 -25.84 -21.03 30.41
C GLU A 552 -27.29 -21.39 30.05
N TYR A 553 -28.16 -20.40 29.94
CA TYR A 553 -29.54 -20.61 29.48
C TYR A 553 -29.56 -21.06 28.02
N LEU A 554 -28.77 -20.42 27.16
CA LEU A 554 -28.62 -20.82 25.76
C LEU A 554 -28.11 -22.27 25.65
N LYS A 555 -27.11 -22.65 26.43
CA LYS A 555 -26.60 -24.03 26.52
C LYS A 555 -27.73 -25.00 26.85
N ASN A 556 -28.56 -24.69 27.85
CA ASN A 556 -29.69 -25.55 28.23
C ASN A 556 -30.77 -25.64 27.15
N VAL A 557 -31.05 -24.52 26.46
CA VAL A 557 -32.01 -24.47 25.34
C VAL A 557 -31.51 -25.26 24.14
N ILE A 558 -30.23 -25.13 23.77
CA ILE A 558 -29.60 -25.91 22.68
C ILE A 558 -29.56 -27.39 23.03
N MET A 559 -29.17 -27.75 24.25
CA MET A 559 -29.17 -29.14 24.72
C MET A 559 -30.56 -29.76 24.65
N LYS A 560 -31.61 -29.02 25.04
CA LYS A 560 -33.01 -29.46 24.85
C LYS A 560 -33.37 -29.56 23.37
N PHE A 561 -33.01 -28.57 22.55
CA PHE A 561 -33.33 -28.57 21.12
C PHE A 561 -32.73 -29.76 20.37
N VAL A 562 -31.48 -30.16 20.68
CA VAL A 562 -30.80 -31.29 20.03
C VAL A 562 -31.29 -32.64 20.54
N THR A 563 -31.66 -32.75 21.83
CA THR A 563 -32.08 -34.02 22.44
C THR A 563 -33.55 -34.36 22.23
N LEU A 564 -34.39 -33.37 21.94
CA LEU A 564 -35.80 -33.59 21.62
C LEU A 564 -35.98 -34.33 20.28
N LYS A 565 -37.06 -35.10 20.15
CA LYS A 565 -37.49 -35.68 18.87
C LYS A 565 -38.27 -34.64 18.06
N ASN A 566 -38.41 -34.83 16.75
CA ASN A 566 -39.10 -33.87 15.88
C ASN A 566 -40.57 -33.73 16.32
N GLY A 567 -41.03 -32.50 16.54
CA GLY A 567 -42.34 -32.22 17.11
C GLY A 567 -42.53 -30.78 17.59
N ASP A 568 -43.72 -30.49 18.12
CA ASP A 568 -44.16 -29.16 18.56
C ASP A 568 -43.30 -28.55 19.69
N GLU A 569 -42.54 -29.37 20.41
CA GLU A 569 -41.60 -28.90 21.43
C GLU A 569 -40.34 -28.28 20.83
N LYS A 570 -39.87 -28.76 19.67
CA LYS A 570 -38.75 -28.14 18.96
C LYS A 570 -39.13 -26.80 18.36
N SER A 571 -40.32 -26.70 17.76
CA SER A 571 -40.82 -25.44 17.16
C SER A 571 -41.00 -24.35 18.22
N ARG A 572 -41.44 -24.70 19.44
CA ARG A 572 -41.56 -23.75 20.57
C ARG A 572 -40.22 -23.19 21.05
N LEU A 573 -39.11 -23.89 20.82
CA LEU A 573 -37.77 -23.42 21.18
C LEU A 573 -37.15 -22.51 20.11
N ILE A 574 -37.69 -22.47 18.89
CA ILE A 574 -37.17 -21.62 17.80
C ILE A 574 -37.32 -20.12 18.10
N PRO A 575 -38.47 -19.61 18.59
CA PRO A 575 -38.59 -18.21 19.00
C PRO A 575 -37.59 -17.83 20.10
N VAL A 576 -37.31 -18.75 21.03
CA VAL A 576 -36.34 -18.56 22.11
C VAL A 576 -34.92 -18.48 21.55
N LEU A 577 -34.55 -19.43 20.68
CA LEU A 577 -33.27 -19.41 19.98
C LEU A 577 -33.12 -18.16 19.12
N ASN A 578 -34.17 -17.71 18.43
CA ASN A 578 -34.15 -16.50 17.62
C ASN A 578 -34.00 -15.24 18.49
N THR A 579 -34.61 -15.21 19.67
CA THR A 579 -34.46 -14.09 20.62
C THR A 579 -33.02 -13.98 21.13
N ILE A 580 -32.34 -15.10 21.40
CA ILE A 580 -30.99 -15.10 21.96
C ILE A 580 -29.91 -14.97 20.87
N LEU A 581 -30.04 -15.71 19.78
CA LEU A 581 -29.04 -15.79 18.71
C LEU A 581 -29.29 -14.79 17.58
N LYS A 582 -30.45 -14.12 17.55
CA LYS A 582 -30.83 -13.17 16.49
C LYS A 582 -30.56 -13.77 15.12
N LEU A 583 -31.26 -14.87 14.85
CA LEU A 583 -31.09 -15.65 13.64
C LEU A 583 -31.62 -14.85 12.45
N SER A 584 -31.00 -15.05 11.28
CA SER A 584 -31.53 -14.51 10.03
C SER A 584 -32.88 -15.17 9.72
N PRO A 585 -33.70 -14.55 8.85
CA PRO A 585 -34.90 -15.20 8.33
C PRO A 585 -34.59 -16.56 7.68
N GLU A 586 -33.45 -16.68 7.00
CA GLU A 586 -32.99 -17.92 6.37
C GLU A 586 -32.62 -18.99 7.39
N GLU A 587 -31.83 -18.65 8.42
CA GLU A 587 -31.45 -19.57 9.50
C GLU A 587 -32.67 -20.02 10.33
N SER A 588 -33.61 -19.10 10.59
CA SER A 588 -34.87 -19.42 11.27
C SER A 588 -35.70 -20.40 10.44
N GLN A 589 -35.79 -20.17 9.12
CA GLN A 589 -36.48 -21.06 8.19
C GLN A 589 -35.83 -22.46 8.13
N GLN A 590 -34.49 -22.54 8.19
CA GLN A 590 -33.79 -23.82 8.28
C GLN A 590 -34.09 -24.56 9.60
N LEU A 591 -34.14 -23.85 10.73
CA LEU A 591 -34.54 -24.45 12.00
C LEU A 591 -36.01 -24.91 12.00
N ASP A 592 -36.91 -24.15 11.36
CA ASP A 592 -38.32 -24.54 11.18
C ASP A 592 -38.46 -25.81 10.34
N GLN A 593 -37.64 -25.94 9.28
CA GLN A 593 -37.57 -27.16 8.48
C GLN A 593 -37.08 -28.37 9.31
N VAL A 594 -36.02 -28.18 10.11
CA VAL A 594 -35.46 -29.23 10.98
C VAL A 594 -36.42 -29.60 12.13
N ALA A 595 -37.21 -28.65 12.63
CA ALA A 595 -38.24 -28.89 13.64
C ALA A 595 -39.50 -29.59 13.07
N GLY A 596 -39.62 -29.72 11.75
CA GLY A 596 -40.75 -30.40 11.09
C GLY A 596 -41.98 -29.51 10.88
N VAL A 597 -41.82 -28.19 10.85
CA VAL A 597 -42.92 -27.20 10.70
C VAL A 597 -43.30 -26.95 9.23
N ALA A 598 -42.58 -27.54 8.27
CA ALA A 598 -42.87 -27.43 6.85
C ALA A 598 -44.23 -28.07 6.49
N GLY A 599 -45.33 -27.31 6.68
CA GLY A 599 -46.68 -27.73 6.33
C GLY A 599 -47.83 -26.94 6.96
N ARG A 600 -47.63 -26.13 8.01
CA ARG A 600 -48.65 -25.18 8.48
C ARG A 600 -48.12 -23.76 8.41
N GLY A 601 -48.61 -23.02 7.42
CA GLY A 601 -48.34 -21.60 7.27
C GLY A 601 -48.65 -20.84 8.55
N TRP A 602 -47.65 -20.12 9.06
CA TRP A 602 -47.86 -18.98 9.94
C TRP A 602 -48.55 -17.88 9.13
N LEU A 603 -49.88 -17.91 9.11
CA LEU A 603 -50.68 -16.73 8.80
C LEU A 603 -50.67 -15.83 10.04
N PRO A 604 -50.34 -14.53 9.92
CA PRO A 604 -50.43 -13.60 11.03
C PRO A 604 -51.89 -13.22 11.25
N SER A 605 -52.57 -13.92 12.17
CA SER A 605 -53.95 -13.57 12.55
C SER A 605 -54.00 -12.75 13.84
N LEU A 606 -54.21 -11.45 13.62
CA LEU A 606 -55.09 -10.54 14.36
C LEU A 606 -54.71 -10.09 15.78
N PRO A 607 -54.83 -8.77 16.07
CA PRO A 607 -54.69 -8.20 17.39
C PRO A 607 -55.97 -8.42 18.19
N ILE A 608 -55.86 -8.81 19.46
CA ILE A 608 -56.99 -8.76 20.41
C ILE A 608 -56.66 -7.77 21.53
N PRO A 609 -57.61 -6.87 21.89
CA PRO A 609 -57.38 -5.75 22.79
C PRO A 609 -57.64 -6.09 24.27
N GLY A 610 -56.92 -5.38 25.14
CA GLY A 610 -57.42 -4.90 26.42
C GLY A 610 -57.45 -5.90 27.58
N TRP A 611 -56.46 -5.81 28.47
CA TRP A 611 -56.67 -5.98 29.91
C TRP A 611 -55.89 -4.90 30.66
N SER A 612 -56.68 -4.03 31.28
CA SER A 612 -56.36 -3.02 32.29
C SER A 612 -56.08 -3.63 33.66
N HIS A 613 -55.43 -2.83 34.52
CA HIS A 613 -55.17 -2.99 35.97
C HIS A 613 -54.04 -3.99 36.30
N GLU A 614 -52.99 -3.64 37.06
CA GLU A 614 -52.69 -2.56 38.02
C GLU A 614 -51.31 -1.93 37.80
#